data_AF-A0A1R2C421-F1
#
_entry.id   AF-A0A1R2C421-F1
#
_cell.length_a   1.000
_cell.length_b   1.000
_cell.length_c   1.000
_cell.angle_alpha   90.00
_cell.angle_beta   90.00
_cell.angle_gamma   90.00
#
_symmetry.space_group_name_H-M   'P 1'
#
loop_
_entity.id
_entity.type
_entity.pdbx_description
1 polymer ?
#
loop_
_entity_poly.entity_id
_entity_poly.type
_entity_poly.pdbx_seq_one_letter_code
_entity_poly.pdbx_strand_id
1 'polypeptide(L)'
;MKPERTSKVLISTKTWSRDSYNLFDYESIVLSEQQHLAEQDCSILRIGNEVDFLEHNQEICYQQSESRIIAKIELSPRGFSIKSGKEEDLWRVVNSASSGHELHKNEIIKLGRVKLQVTHLKTKGAEKISIDSIICAEGGVCRICFNEDNTNENPLIAPCHCTGTMKFIHLACLQTWINSKISKTTSGESVSYNWKNMDCEICQQQFPLAINCIGPYAFLAKIEDSESPYIILESMERDKNRSRGLHLIQFNSEETLKMGRGHDSDIKFNDISVSRFHASLTYSSGKFVIKDNKSKFGTLVQIPDSIDISETLTIQAGRTLISMNVVDGISNMVIE
;
A
#
# COMPACT_ATOMS: atom_id res chain seq x y z
N MET A 1 -22.91 14.04 -38.79
CA MET A 1 -21.78 14.06 -37.84
C MET A 1 -22.30 13.66 -36.48
N LYS A 2 -21.66 12.71 -35.78
CA LYS A 2 -21.99 12.45 -34.37
C LYS A 2 -21.49 13.65 -33.55
N PRO A 3 -22.23 14.13 -32.54
CA PRO A 3 -21.73 15.19 -31.67
C PRO A 3 -20.42 14.71 -31.03
N GLU A 4 -19.34 15.46 -31.22
CA GLU A 4 -18.11 15.25 -30.46
C GLU A 4 -18.43 15.56 -28.99
N ARG A 5 -18.42 14.53 -28.15
CA ARG A 5 -18.46 14.76 -26.70
C ARG A 5 -17.14 15.41 -26.31
N THR A 6 -17.15 16.70 -26.11
CA THR A 6 -16.05 17.39 -25.41
C THR A 6 -16.24 17.11 -23.93
N SER A 7 -15.68 16.02 -23.43
CA SER A 7 -15.55 15.83 -21.98
C SER A 7 -14.59 16.91 -21.47
N LYS A 8 -14.97 17.59 -20.38
CA LYS A 8 -14.11 18.54 -19.64
C LYS A 8 -13.90 17.98 -18.24
N VAL A 9 -12.84 18.36 -17.55
CA VAL A 9 -12.64 17.98 -16.13
C VAL A 9 -12.55 19.21 -15.27
N LEU A 10 -13.46 19.34 -14.30
CA LEU A 10 -13.35 20.33 -13.25
C LEU A 10 -12.38 19.81 -12.19
N ILE A 11 -11.24 20.47 -12.07
CA ILE A 11 -10.22 20.21 -11.07
C ILE A 11 -10.38 21.23 -9.95
N SER A 12 -10.43 20.76 -8.71
CA SER A 12 -10.45 21.59 -7.51
C SER A 12 -9.33 21.15 -6.59
N THR A 13 -8.45 22.07 -6.23
CA THR A 13 -7.31 21.79 -5.35
C THR A 13 -7.45 22.47 -4.01
N LYS A 14 -7.03 21.78 -2.95
CA LYS A 14 -6.88 22.35 -1.61
C LYS A 14 -5.47 22.07 -1.10
N THR A 15 -4.71 23.09 -0.73
CA THR A 15 -3.35 22.94 -0.22
C THR A 15 -3.28 23.36 1.24
N TRP A 16 -2.74 22.48 2.07
CA TRP A 16 -2.52 22.77 3.49
C TRP A 16 -1.24 23.59 3.67
N SER A 17 -1.34 24.73 4.35
CA SER A 17 -0.28 25.74 4.45
C SER A 17 0.95 25.32 5.27
N ARG A 18 0.82 24.29 6.13
CA ARG A 18 1.95 23.74 6.88
C ARG A 18 2.55 22.55 6.13
N ASP A 19 3.85 22.58 5.89
CA ASP A 19 4.55 21.38 5.45
C ASP A 19 4.90 20.54 6.68
N SER A 20 4.22 19.40 6.82
CA SER A 20 4.51 18.41 7.85
C SER A 20 4.64 17.04 7.19
N TYR A 21 5.81 16.78 6.62
CA TYR A 21 6.16 15.51 5.98
C TYR A 21 5.26 15.15 4.79
N ASN A 22 4.89 16.13 3.95
CA ASN A 22 4.00 15.90 2.80
C ASN A 22 2.67 15.22 3.16
N LEU A 23 2.17 15.48 4.37
CA LEU A 23 0.83 15.09 4.80
C LEU A 23 -0.16 16.22 4.53
N PHE A 24 -1.42 15.86 4.29
CA PHE A 24 -2.54 16.79 4.23
C PHE A 24 -3.36 16.66 5.51
N ASP A 25 -3.64 17.78 6.19
CA ASP A 25 -4.44 17.80 7.41
C ASP A 25 -5.92 17.97 7.05
N TYR A 26 -6.68 16.87 7.09
CA TYR A 26 -8.11 16.81 6.75
C TYR A 26 -8.99 17.50 7.80
N GLU A 27 -8.44 17.84 8.97
CA GLU A 27 -9.14 18.61 10.02
C GLU A 27 -8.88 20.12 9.88
N SER A 28 -7.98 20.54 8.99
CA SER A 28 -7.60 21.94 8.86
C SER A 28 -8.67 22.76 8.12
N ILE A 29 -8.96 23.94 8.67
CA ILE A 29 -9.82 24.96 8.03
C ILE A 29 -9.02 26.03 7.28
N VAL A 30 -7.68 26.01 7.38
CA VAL A 30 -6.81 27.02 6.76
C VAL A 30 -6.15 26.41 5.54
N LEU A 31 -6.85 26.49 4.40
CA LEU A 31 -6.47 25.89 3.13
C LEU A 31 -6.41 26.98 2.04
N SER A 32 -5.41 26.89 1.14
CA SER A 32 -5.47 27.60 -0.15
C SER A 32 -6.27 26.73 -1.12
N GLU A 33 -7.24 27.32 -1.80
CA GLU A 33 -8.12 26.62 -2.74
C GLU A 33 -8.02 27.24 -4.13
N GLN A 34 -8.00 26.40 -5.15
CA GLN A 34 -8.01 26.81 -6.57
C GLN A 34 -8.89 25.87 -7.38
N GLN A 35 -9.45 26.36 -8.46
CA GLN A 35 -10.25 25.56 -9.39
C GLN A 35 -9.84 25.84 -10.83
N HIS A 36 -9.93 24.83 -11.67
CA HIS A 36 -9.61 24.93 -13.09
C HIS A 36 -10.45 23.93 -13.88
N LEU A 37 -10.99 24.39 -15.02
CA LEU A 37 -11.73 23.54 -15.95
C LEU A 37 -10.80 23.14 -17.09
N ALA A 38 -10.26 21.92 -17.02
CA ALA A 38 -9.36 21.41 -18.04
C ALA A 38 -10.15 20.94 -19.27
N GLU A 39 -9.81 21.51 -20.42
CA GLU A 39 -10.33 21.12 -21.75
C GLU A 39 -9.25 20.45 -22.61
N GLN A 40 -8.00 20.48 -22.15
CA GLN A 40 -6.81 19.92 -22.80
C GLN A 40 -5.79 19.47 -21.73
N ASP A 41 -4.64 18.97 -22.18
CA ASP A 41 -3.52 18.63 -21.31
C ASP A 41 -3.13 19.82 -20.42
N CYS A 42 -3.01 19.59 -19.12
CA CYS A 42 -2.52 20.60 -18.18
C CYS A 42 -1.65 19.99 -17.09
N SER A 43 -0.69 20.78 -16.59
CA SER A 43 0.15 20.41 -15.44
C SER A 43 -0.30 21.19 -14.22
N ILE A 44 -0.42 20.50 -13.09
CA ILE A 44 -0.75 21.10 -11.80
C ILE A 44 0.57 21.44 -11.11
N LEU A 45 0.86 22.74 -10.99
CA LEU A 45 2.08 23.29 -10.42
C LEU A 45 1.77 23.79 -9.01
N ARG A 46 2.55 23.36 -8.01
CA ARG A 46 2.50 23.95 -6.66
C ARG A 46 3.64 24.92 -6.47
N ILE A 47 3.35 26.15 -6.04
CA ILE A 47 4.33 27.20 -5.72
C ILE A 47 4.09 27.64 -4.27
N GLY A 48 4.94 27.17 -3.35
CA GLY A 48 4.70 27.36 -1.93
C GLY A 48 3.35 26.73 -1.51
N ASN A 49 2.41 27.57 -1.05
CA ASN A 49 1.05 27.16 -0.65
C ASN A 49 0.02 27.24 -1.78
N GLU A 50 0.33 27.91 -2.89
CA GLU A 50 -0.60 28.13 -3.99
C GLU A 50 -0.45 27.05 -5.06
N VAL A 51 -1.51 26.88 -5.85
CA VAL A 51 -1.54 25.98 -7.01
C VAL A 51 -1.85 26.80 -8.25
N ASP A 52 -1.12 26.49 -9.32
CA ASP A 52 -1.35 27.06 -10.65
C ASP A 52 -1.52 25.93 -11.68
N PHE A 53 -2.15 26.23 -12.81
CA PHE A 53 -2.44 25.28 -13.88
C PHE A 53 -1.77 25.72 -15.16
N LEU A 54 -0.83 24.91 -15.65
CA LEU A 54 -0.07 25.18 -16.86
C LEU A 54 -0.66 24.40 -18.03
N GLU A 55 -1.23 25.10 -18.99
CA GLU A 55 -1.71 24.52 -20.26
C GLU A 55 -0.58 24.45 -21.31
N HIS A 56 -0.77 23.60 -22.34
CA HIS A 56 0.19 23.44 -23.44
C HIS A 56 0.53 24.80 -24.09
N ASN A 57 1.83 25.08 -24.30
CA ASN A 57 2.42 26.34 -24.81
C ASN A 57 2.73 27.47 -23.81
N GLN A 58 2.59 27.28 -22.50
CA GLN A 58 3.13 28.24 -21.53
C GLN A 58 4.60 27.90 -21.20
N GLU A 59 5.53 28.76 -21.64
CA GLU A 59 6.91 28.72 -21.16
C GLU A 59 6.94 29.02 -19.64
N ILE A 60 7.56 28.13 -18.89
CA ILE A 60 7.70 28.24 -17.43
C ILE A 60 8.76 29.32 -17.14
N CYS A 61 8.34 30.55 -16.88
CA CYS A 61 9.21 31.66 -16.47
C CYS A 61 9.51 31.69 -14.94
N TYR A 62 9.43 30.55 -14.24
CA TYR A 62 9.69 30.51 -12.80
C TYR A 62 11.15 30.13 -12.51
N GLN A 63 11.99 31.14 -12.30
CA GLN A 63 13.32 31.00 -11.69
C GLN A 63 13.24 30.86 -10.15
N GLN A 64 12.17 30.28 -9.60
CA GLN A 64 11.98 30.13 -8.15
C GLN A 64 12.20 28.68 -7.71
N SER A 65 13.07 28.51 -6.72
CA SER A 65 13.53 27.24 -6.14
C SER A 65 12.46 26.40 -5.41
N GLU A 66 11.20 26.83 -5.39
CA GLU A 66 10.10 26.18 -4.63
C GLU A 66 8.93 25.69 -5.49
N SER A 67 8.98 25.82 -6.81
CA SER A 67 7.91 25.34 -7.69
C SER A 67 8.06 23.84 -8.01
N ARG A 68 6.97 23.07 -7.96
CA ARG A 68 6.97 21.63 -8.24
C ARG A 68 5.72 21.20 -8.99
N ILE A 69 5.88 20.46 -10.08
CA ILE A 69 4.76 19.82 -10.78
C ILE A 69 4.33 18.62 -9.94
N ILE A 70 3.11 18.66 -9.39
CA ILE A 70 2.60 17.60 -8.50
C ILE A 70 1.80 16.55 -9.27
N ALA A 71 1.15 16.94 -10.37
CA ALA A 71 0.40 16.05 -11.23
C ALA A 71 0.29 16.60 -12.64
N LYS A 72 -0.04 15.75 -13.61
CA LYS A 72 -0.39 16.12 -14.98
C LYS A 72 -1.69 15.47 -15.39
N ILE A 73 -2.54 16.24 -16.05
CA ILE A 73 -3.77 15.80 -16.67
C ILE A 73 -3.51 15.64 -18.16
N GLU A 74 -3.84 14.47 -18.70
CA GLU A 74 -3.64 14.16 -20.12
C GLU A 74 -4.97 13.74 -20.74
N LEU A 75 -5.31 14.40 -21.85
CA LEU A 75 -6.46 14.09 -22.67
C LEU A 75 -6.08 13.03 -23.71
N SER A 76 -6.83 11.94 -23.72
CA SER A 76 -6.72 10.89 -24.72
C SER A 76 -8.08 10.65 -25.40
N PRO A 77 -8.14 9.87 -26.48
CA PRO A 77 -9.42 9.44 -27.06
C PRO A 77 -10.33 8.68 -26.09
N ARG A 78 -9.79 8.16 -24.97
CA ARG A 78 -10.56 7.47 -23.91
C ARG A 78 -11.08 8.41 -22.82
N GLY A 79 -10.75 9.69 -22.90
CA GLY A 79 -11.02 10.69 -21.86
C GLY A 79 -9.74 11.16 -21.17
N PHE A 80 -9.92 11.84 -20.05
CA PHE A 80 -8.82 12.36 -19.25
C PHE A 80 -8.24 11.31 -18.31
N SER A 81 -6.93 11.36 -18.13
CA SER A 81 -6.20 10.63 -17.11
C SER A 81 -5.33 11.58 -16.29
N ILE A 82 -5.02 11.20 -15.07
CA ILE A 82 -4.05 11.89 -14.21
C ILE A 82 -2.81 11.03 -14.05
N LYS A 83 -1.63 11.66 -14.04
CA LYS A 83 -0.35 11.02 -13.74
C LYS A 83 0.51 11.84 -12.79
N SER A 84 1.46 11.17 -12.13
CA SER A 84 2.41 11.82 -11.22
C SER A 84 3.31 12.84 -11.94
N GLY A 85 3.64 13.92 -11.24
CA GLY A 85 4.62 14.92 -11.67
C GLY A 85 6.09 14.51 -11.54
N LYS A 86 6.39 13.24 -11.24
CA LYS A 86 7.72 12.62 -10.94
C LYS A 86 8.24 12.80 -9.52
N GLU A 87 7.98 13.92 -8.87
CA GLU A 87 8.52 14.19 -7.51
C GLU A 87 7.59 13.77 -6.38
N GLU A 88 6.31 13.53 -6.68
CA GLU A 88 5.27 13.23 -5.70
C GLU A 88 4.50 11.98 -6.16
N ASP A 89 4.43 10.99 -5.28
CA ASP A 89 3.49 9.88 -5.43
C ASP A 89 2.06 10.44 -5.39
N LEU A 90 1.18 9.88 -6.22
CA LEU A 90 -0.25 10.18 -6.16
C LEU A 90 -0.97 9.14 -5.31
N TRP A 91 -1.85 9.62 -4.43
CA TRP A 91 -2.52 8.82 -3.44
C TRP A 91 -4.03 8.99 -3.53
N ARG A 92 -4.77 7.96 -3.92
CA ARG A 92 -6.24 7.97 -3.84
C ARG A 92 -6.65 8.08 -2.37
N VAL A 93 -7.58 8.99 -2.09
CA VAL A 93 -8.12 9.17 -0.74
C VAL A 93 -9.21 8.14 -0.49
N VAL A 94 -9.05 7.32 0.56
CA VAL A 94 -10.08 6.38 0.99
C VAL A 94 -11.13 7.15 1.79
N ASN A 95 -12.31 7.36 1.20
CA ASN A 95 -13.33 8.20 1.80
C ASN A 95 -14.05 7.47 2.96
N SER A 96 -14.06 8.09 4.14
CA SER A 96 -14.83 7.64 5.32
C SER A 96 -16.34 7.46 5.07
N ALA A 97 -16.92 8.18 4.11
CA ALA A 97 -18.35 8.14 3.78
C ALA A 97 -18.72 7.11 2.69
N SER A 98 -17.72 6.45 2.09
CA SER A 98 -17.90 5.45 1.04
C SER A 98 -17.93 4.02 1.59
N SER A 99 -18.14 3.04 0.72
CA SER A 99 -18.00 1.61 1.05
C SER A 99 -16.56 1.19 1.38
N GLY A 100 -15.58 2.08 1.30
CA GLY A 100 -14.15 1.80 1.49
C GLY A 100 -13.43 1.47 0.18
N HIS A 101 -12.17 1.07 0.27
CA HIS A 101 -11.35 0.64 -0.87
C HIS A 101 -11.06 -0.86 -0.77
N GLU A 102 -11.34 -1.61 -1.83
CA GLU A 102 -11.00 -3.03 -1.94
C GLU A 102 -9.51 -3.19 -2.23
N LEU A 103 -8.82 -3.92 -1.34
CA LEU A 103 -7.37 -4.11 -1.41
C LEU A 103 -6.97 -5.26 -2.34
N HIS A 104 -5.98 -5.00 -3.17
CA HIS A 104 -5.42 -5.95 -4.13
C HIS A 104 -3.92 -6.18 -3.88
N LYS A 105 -3.39 -7.28 -4.43
CA LYS A 105 -1.97 -7.63 -4.30
C LYS A 105 -1.11 -6.51 -4.90
N ASN A 106 0.00 -6.21 -4.23
CA ASN A 106 0.98 -5.17 -4.52
C ASN A 106 0.52 -3.72 -4.28
N GLU A 107 -0.74 -3.47 -3.90
CA GLU A 107 -1.18 -2.12 -3.54
C GLU A 107 -0.45 -1.62 -2.28
N ILE A 108 -0.21 -0.30 -2.24
CA ILE A 108 0.44 0.36 -1.11
C ILE A 108 -0.57 1.27 -0.43
N ILE A 109 -0.77 1.03 0.86
CA ILE A 109 -1.63 1.79 1.75
C ILE A 109 -0.76 2.75 2.56
N LYS A 110 -1.23 3.97 2.79
CA LYS A 110 -0.56 4.97 3.62
C LYS A 110 -1.49 5.45 4.74
N LEU A 111 -1.00 5.36 5.98
CA LEU A 111 -1.65 5.81 7.20
C LEU A 111 -0.74 6.85 7.87
N GLY A 112 -0.99 8.15 7.64
CA GLY A 112 -0.02 9.18 7.99
C GLY A 112 1.32 8.94 7.26
N ARG A 113 2.42 8.79 8.00
CA ARG A 113 3.75 8.48 7.44
C ARG A 113 3.92 6.99 7.13
N VAL A 114 3.24 6.11 7.85
CA VAL A 114 3.39 4.66 7.71
C VAL A 114 2.88 4.21 6.34
N LYS A 115 3.73 3.50 5.58
CA LYS A 115 3.37 2.84 4.31
C LYS A 115 3.38 1.33 4.48
N LEU A 116 2.30 0.68 4.03
CA LEU A 116 2.11 -0.78 4.08
C LEU A 116 1.83 -1.31 2.67
N GLN A 117 2.58 -2.31 2.21
CA GLN A 117 2.32 -2.99 0.95
C GLN A 117 1.54 -4.29 1.19
N VAL A 118 0.51 -4.53 0.38
CA VAL A 118 -0.20 -5.80 0.35
C VAL A 118 0.65 -6.82 -0.40
N THR A 119 1.36 -7.68 0.31
CA THR A 119 2.24 -8.68 -0.34
C THR A 119 1.45 -9.91 -0.78
N HIS A 120 0.46 -10.32 0.00
CA HIS A 120 -0.33 -11.53 -0.22
C HIS A 120 -1.76 -11.37 0.29
N LEU A 121 -2.69 -12.03 -0.41
CA LEU A 121 -4.11 -12.14 -0.08
C LEU A 121 -4.55 -13.58 -0.36
N LYS A 122 -5.31 -14.19 0.54
CA LYS A 122 -6.05 -15.44 0.32
C LYS A 122 -7.51 -15.18 0.65
N THR A 123 -8.40 -15.44 -0.31
CA THR A 123 -9.86 -15.41 -0.11
C THR A 123 -10.37 -16.84 0.09
N LYS A 124 -11.60 -16.99 0.61
CA LYS A 124 -12.25 -18.31 0.75
C LYS A 124 -12.40 -18.95 -0.64
N GLY A 125 -11.84 -20.15 -0.82
CA GLY A 125 -11.93 -20.91 -2.08
C GLY A 125 -10.87 -20.59 -3.14
N ALA A 126 -9.88 -19.73 -2.84
CA ALA A 126 -8.75 -19.50 -3.74
C ALA A 126 -7.71 -20.64 -3.66
N GLU A 127 -7.17 -21.04 -4.82
CA GLU A 127 -6.07 -22.02 -4.89
C GLU A 127 -4.80 -21.53 -4.18
N LYS A 128 -3.96 -22.48 -3.76
CA LYS A 128 -2.75 -22.25 -2.98
C LYS A 128 -1.76 -21.31 -3.70
N ILE A 129 -1.21 -20.35 -2.96
CA ILE A 129 -0.36 -19.23 -3.46
C ILE A 129 0.93 -19.72 -4.14
N SER A 130 1.24 -19.23 -5.34
CA SER A 130 2.58 -19.36 -5.95
C SER A 130 3.57 -18.35 -5.33
N ILE A 131 4.58 -18.83 -4.61
CA ILE A 131 5.63 -18.01 -3.97
C ILE A 131 7.00 -18.46 -4.53
N ASP A 132 7.98 -17.55 -4.51
CA ASP A 132 9.34 -17.78 -4.98
C ASP A 132 9.93 -19.12 -4.49
N SER A 133 10.39 -19.93 -5.43
CA SER A 133 10.92 -21.27 -5.22
C SER A 133 12.29 -21.22 -4.54
N ILE A 134 12.43 -21.93 -3.42
CA ILE A 134 13.74 -22.14 -2.76
C ILE A 134 14.23 -23.53 -3.11
N ILE A 135 15.53 -23.63 -3.38
CA ILE A 135 16.18 -24.87 -3.77
C ILE A 135 16.39 -25.74 -2.51
N CYS A 136 15.79 -26.93 -2.51
CA CYS A 136 16.09 -27.99 -1.56
C CYS A 136 17.55 -28.43 -1.70
N ALA A 137 18.22 -28.68 -0.58
CA ALA A 137 19.56 -29.25 -0.61
C ALA A 137 19.48 -30.79 -0.70
N GLU A 138 20.33 -31.39 -1.52
CA GLU A 138 20.47 -32.85 -1.61
C GLU A 138 21.27 -33.45 -0.44
N GLY A 139 21.97 -32.61 0.35
CA GLY A 139 22.71 -33.04 1.54
C GLY A 139 23.35 -31.88 2.32
N GLY A 140 23.81 -32.16 3.54
CA GLY A 140 24.44 -31.18 4.44
C GLY A 140 24.11 -31.45 5.91
N VAL A 141 24.64 -30.60 6.80
CA VAL A 141 24.33 -30.61 8.24
C VAL A 141 23.54 -29.35 8.56
N CYS A 142 22.40 -29.48 9.23
CA CYS A 142 21.65 -28.32 9.70
C CYS A 142 22.46 -27.54 10.73
N ARG A 143 22.67 -26.24 10.50
CA ARG A 143 23.46 -25.39 11.41
C ARG A 143 22.82 -25.13 12.78
N ILE A 144 21.53 -25.45 12.94
CA ILE A 144 20.77 -25.20 14.18
C ILE A 144 20.79 -26.45 15.08
N CYS A 145 20.44 -27.62 14.54
CA CYS A 145 20.35 -28.86 15.33
C CYS A 145 21.56 -29.80 15.17
N PHE A 146 22.47 -29.52 14.22
CA PHE A 146 23.65 -30.32 13.91
C PHE A 146 23.38 -31.75 13.40
N ASN A 147 22.16 -32.02 12.92
CA ASN A 147 21.80 -33.30 12.29
C ASN A 147 21.85 -33.22 10.76
N GLU A 148 22.06 -34.38 10.13
CA GLU A 148 22.12 -34.58 8.67
C GLU A 148 20.79 -35.05 8.05
N ASP A 149 19.77 -35.29 8.88
CA ASP A 149 18.47 -35.80 8.43
C ASP A 149 17.90 -34.95 7.30
N ASN A 150 17.43 -35.55 6.21
CA ASN A 150 16.84 -34.80 5.10
C ASN A 150 15.60 -35.54 4.63
N THR A 151 14.45 -35.23 5.23
CA THR A 151 13.19 -35.91 4.94
C THR A 151 12.26 -35.03 4.13
N ASN A 152 11.28 -35.63 3.46
CA ASN A 152 10.27 -34.89 2.72
C ASN A 152 9.44 -33.95 3.61
N GLU A 153 9.26 -34.29 4.88
CA GLU A 153 8.49 -33.50 5.85
C GLU A 153 9.34 -32.40 6.52
N ASN A 154 10.66 -32.62 6.64
CA ASN A 154 11.58 -31.67 7.27
C ASN A 154 12.89 -31.58 6.47
N PRO A 155 12.85 -31.02 5.26
CA PRO A 155 14.02 -30.98 4.39
C PRO A 155 15.07 -29.99 4.85
N LEU A 156 16.30 -30.23 4.43
CA LEU A 156 17.38 -29.25 4.45
C LEU A 156 17.20 -28.25 3.31
N ILE A 157 17.24 -26.98 3.68
CA ILE A 157 17.05 -25.85 2.77
C ILE A 157 18.23 -24.89 2.87
N ALA A 158 18.46 -24.13 1.80
CA ALA A 158 19.42 -23.02 1.76
C ALA A 158 18.66 -21.68 1.64
N PRO A 159 18.12 -21.14 2.75
CA PRO A 159 17.19 -20.01 2.72
C PRO A 159 17.88 -18.64 2.55
N CYS A 160 19.20 -18.63 2.38
CA CYS A 160 20.03 -17.44 2.25
C CYS A 160 21.33 -17.75 1.49
N HIS A 161 22.13 -16.73 1.18
CA HIS A 161 23.36 -16.76 0.37
C HIS A 161 24.59 -17.10 1.22
N CYS A 162 24.41 -17.67 2.41
CA CYS A 162 25.53 -18.24 3.14
C CYS A 162 26.24 -19.29 2.28
N THR A 163 27.56 -19.39 2.44
CA THR A 163 28.39 -20.35 1.71
C THR A 163 28.87 -21.46 2.65
N GLY A 164 29.38 -22.55 2.09
CA GLY A 164 29.85 -23.70 2.85
C GLY A 164 28.73 -24.44 3.58
N THR A 165 29.07 -25.07 4.72
CA THR A 165 28.15 -25.89 5.53
C THR A 165 27.15 -25.05 6.33
N MET A 166 27.44 -23.77 6.56
CA MET A 166 26.61 -22.86 7.37
C MET A 166 25.34 -22.35 6.65
N LYS A 167 25.13 -22.75 5.40
CA LYS A 167 23.94 -22.36 4.63
C LYS A 167 22.74 -23.26 4.84
N PHE A 168 22.95 -24.48 5.31
CA PHE A 168 21.90 -25.50 5.43
C PHE A 168 21.17 -25.40 6.76
N ILE A 169 19.85 -25.36 6.70
CA ILE A 169 18.96 -25.34 7.86
C ILE A 169 17.78 -26.27 7.58
N HIS A 170 17.30 -27.03 8.56
CA HIS A 170 16.02 -27.71 8.41
C HIS A 170 14.86 -26.72 8.37
N LEU A 171 13.83 -27.02 7.58
CA LEU A 171 12.59 -26.22 7.54
C LEU A 171 12.00 -26.01 8.94
N ALA A 172 11.84 -27.08 9.73
CA ALA A 172 11.26 -26.99 11.07
C ALA A 172 12.15 -26.18 12.05
N CYS A 173 13.49 -26.29 11.92
CA CYS A 173 14.42 -25.52 12.73
C CYS A 173 14.32 -24.02 12.41
N LEU A 174 14.27 -23.68 11.11
CA LEU A 174 14.09 -22.30 10.67
C LEU A 174 12.74 -21.74 11.12
N GLN A 175 11.65 -22.50 10.95
CA GLN A 175 10.32 -22.13 11.44
C GLN A 175 10.33 -21.87 12.95
N THR A 176 10.98 -22.73 13.74
CA THR A 176 11.07 -22.57 15.20
C THR A 176 11.83 -21.30 15.58
N TRP A 177 12.97 -21.05 14.91
CA TRP A 177 13.75 -19.84 15.10
C TRP A 177 12.95 -18.58 14.75
N ILE A 178 12.28 -18.56 13.58
CA ILE A 178 11.44 -17.44 13.14
C ILE A 178 10.28 -17.22 14.13
N ASN A 179 9.58 -18.29 14.51
CA ASN A 179 8.44 -18.20 15.44
C ASN A 179 8.85 -17.65 16.81
N SER A 180 10.10 -17.85 17.25
CA SER A 180 10.62 -17.23 18.49
C SER A 180 10.75 -15.70 18.40
N LYS A 181 10.71 -15.13 17.19
CA LYS A 181 10.83 -13.69 16.91
C LYS A 181 9.49 -13.02 16.57
N ILE A 182 8.38 -13.76 16.68
CA ILE A 182 7.04 -13.26 16.37
C ILE A 182 6.35 -12.79 17.64
N SER A 183 5.74 -11.61 17.59
CA SER A 183 4.69 -11.24 18.55
C SER A 183 3.31 -11.50 17.93
N LYS A 184 2.52 -12.36 18.57
CA LYS A 184 1.11 -12.63 18.21
C LYS A 184 0.20 -11.69 19.03
N THR A 185 -0.71 -11.00 18.36
CA THR A 185 -1.80 -10.24 18.98
C THR A 185 -3.09 -10.83 18.46
N THR A 186 -3.93 -11.33 19.36
CA THR A 186 -5.27 -11.82 19.04
C THR A 186 -6.26 -10.76 19.46
N SER A 187 -7.16 -10.38 18.56
CA SER A 187 -8.30 -9.52 18.88
C SER A 187 -9.55 -10.08 18.23
N GLY A 188 -10.54 -10.43 19.06
CA GLY A 188 -11.68 -11.23 18.60
C GLY A 188 -11.22 -12.58 18.05
N GLU A 189 -11.73 -12.94 16.88
CA GLU A 189 -11.30 -14.12 16.14
C GLU A 189 -10.12 -13.86 15.18
N SER A 190 -9.69 -12.60 15.07
CA SER A 190 -8.60 -12.21 14.19
C SER A 190 -7.24 -12.31 14.86
N VAL A 191 -6.25 -12.80 14.11
CA VAL A 191 -4.88 -12.95 14.61
C VAL A 191 -3.94 -12.11 13.77
N SER A 192 -3.23 -11.20 14.43
CA SER A 192 -2.14 -10.42 13.86
C SER A 192 -0.80 -10.96 14.35
N TYR A 193 0.08 -11.34 13.43
CA TYR A 193 1.45 -11.70 13.73
C TYR A 193 2.39 -10.58 13.28
N ASN A 194 3.29 -10.15 14.16
CA ASN A 194 4.34 -9.17 13.85
C ASN A 194 5.72 -9.80 13.97
N TRP A 195 6.45 -9.82 12.86
CA TRP A 195 7.83 -10.33 12.80
C TRP A 195 8.83 -9.21 13.04
N LYS A 196 9.86 -9.49 13.84
CA LYS A 196 11.02 -8.60 13.99
C LYS A 196 12.28 -9.36 13.60
N ASN A 197 13.05 -8.82 12.66
CA ASN A 197 14.34 -9.34 12.17
C ASN A 197 14.25 -10.70 11.48
N MET A 198 13.89 -10.68 10.19
CA MET A 198 13.86 -11.86 9.30
C MET A 198 15.16 -12.01 8.50
N ASP A 199 16.27 -11.50 9.01
CA ASP A 199 17.55 -11.52 8.32
C ASP A 199 18.42 -12.65 8.87
N CYS A 200 19.18 -13.29 7.99
CA CYS A 200 20.17 -14.27 8.40
C CYS A 200 21.25 -13.58 9.25
N GLU A 201 21.50 -14.14 10.43
CA GLU A 201 22.46 -13.67 11.41
C GLU A 201 23.93 -13.70 10.92
N ILE A 202 24.21 -14.43 9.84
CA ILE A 202 25.54 -14.56 9.24
C ILE A 202 25.70 -13.62 8.04
N CYS A 203 24.90 -13.83 6.99
CA CYS A 203 25.05 -13.10 5.72
C CYS A 203 24.17 -11.86 5.59
N GLN A 204 23.31 -11.59 6.58
CA GLN A 204 22.35 -10.48 6.59
C GLN A 204 21.33 -10.51 5.45
N GLN A 205 21.27 -11.59 4.66
CA GLN A 205 20.20 -11.76 3.69
C GLN A 205 18.90 -12.07 4.39
N GLN A 206 17.87 -11.39 3.92
CA GLN A 206 16.46 -11.66 4.11
C GLN A 206 16.08 -13.14 3.91
N PHE A 207 15.51 -13.76 4.92
CA PHE A 207 14.77 -15.00 4.75
C PHE A 207 13.43 -14.76 4.01
N PRO A 208 13.05 -15.69 3.13
CA PRO A 208 11.77 -15.62 2.41
C PRO A 208 10.57 -15.84 3.34
N LEU A 209 9.38 -15.36 2.95
CA LEU A 209 8.17 -15.47 3.80
C LEU A 209 7.55 -16.87 3.78
N ALA A 210 7.68 -17.56 2.65
CA ALA A 210 7.25 -18.92 2.47
C ALA A 210 8.27 -19.68 1.63
N ILE A 211 8.22 -21.00 1.75
CA ILE A 211 9.16 -21.92 1.15
C ILE A 211 8.36 -22.99 0.41
N ASN A 212 8.63 -23.15 -0.88
CA ASN A 212 8.12 -24.27 -1.66
C ASN A 212 9.27 -25.25 -1.93
N CYS A 213 9.32 -26.34 -1.16
CA CYS A 213 10.41 -27.29 -1.21
C CYS A 213 9.94 -28.70 -1.62
N ILE A 214 8.85 -29.23 -1.04
CA ILE A 214 8.43 -30.63 -1.26
C ILE A 214 6.90 -30.73 -1.20
N GLY A 215 6.19 -30.45 -2.29
CA GLY A 215 4.73 -30.51 -2.31
C GLY A 215 4.07 -29.29 -1.67
N PRO A 216 2.81 -29.37 -1.17
CA PRO A 216 2.04 -28.16 -0.88
C PRO A 216 2.76 -27.25 0.12
N TYR A 217 2.82 -25.97 -0.27
CA TYR A 217 3.46 -24.81 0.35
C TYR A 217 3.55 -24.82 1.89
N ALA A 218 4.71 -24.43 2.42
CA ALA A 218 4.91 -24.15 3.84
C ALA A 218 5.32 -22.69 4.07
N PHE A 219 4.50 -21.93 4.80
CA PHE A 219 4.92 -20.64 5.33
C PHE A 219 6.03 -20.83 6.39
N LEU A 220 6.99 -19.90 6.46
CA LEU A 220 8.01 -19.92 7.52
C LEU A 220 7.44 -19.53 8.88
N ALA A 221 6.44 -18.67 8.85
CA ALA A 221 5.48 -18.55 9.92
C ALA A 221 4.68 -19.84 10.03
N LYS A 222 4.53 -20.42 11.22
CA LYS A 222 3.42 -21.37 11.44
C LYS A 222 2.12 -20.59 11.38
N ILE A 223 1.64 -20.32 10.17
CA ILE A 223 0.26 -19.95 9.94
C ILE A 223 -0.51 -21.24 10.19
N GLU A 224 -1.40 -21.25 11.17
CA GLU A 224 -2.38 -22.32 11.28
C GLU A 224 -3.11 -22.33 9.93
N ASP A 225 -2.84 -23.35 9.10
CA ASP A 225 -3.43 -23.51 7.77
C ASP A 225 -4.91 -23.82 7.96
N SER A 226 -5.66 -22.76 8.20
CA SER A 226 -7.10 -22.78 8.19
C SER A 226 -7.58 -22.38 6.80
N GLU A 227 -8.77 -22.83 6.45
CA GLU A 227 -9.56 -22.30 5.32
C GLU A 227 -9.92 -20.81 5.48
N SER A 228 -9.40 -20.15 6.51
CA SER A 228 -9.65 -18.74 6.79
C SER A 228 -8.94 -17.85 5.78
N PRO A 229 -9.64 -16.83 5.27
CA PRO A 229 -9.04 -15.78 4.45
C PRO A 229 -8.00 -15.00 5.25
N TYR A 230 -6.93 -14.57 4.58
CA TYR A 230 -5.89 -13.75 5.20
C TYR A 230 -5.30 -12.71 4.25
N ILE A 231 -4.69 -11.69 4.85
CA ILE A 231 -3.92 -10.65 4.18
C ILE A 231 -2.58 -10.46 4.87
N ILE A 232 -1.51 -10.27 4.09
CA ILE A 232 -0.16 -9.96 4.60
C ILE A 232 0.20 -8.54 4.19
N LEU A 233 0.32 -7.66 5.19
CA LEU A 233 0.77 -6.28 5.01
C LEU A 233 2.22 -6.13 5.44
N GLU A 234 3.06 -5.57 4.58
CA GLU A 234 4.47 -5.32 4.85
C GLU A 234 4.74 -3.82 5.00
N SER A 235 5.35 -3.43 6.11
CA SER A 235 5.89 -2.09 6.33
C SER A 235 7.00 -1.79 5.34
N MET A 236 6.82 -0.74 4.55
CA MET A 236 7.83 -0.28 3.59
C MET A 236 8.94 0.52 4.27
N GLU A 237 8.65 1.11 5.43
CA GLU A 237 9.65 1.80 6.24
C GLU A 237 10.50 0.76 6.96
N ARG A 238 11.80 0.76 6.68
CA ARG A 238 12.77 0.00 7.47
C ARG A 238 13.00 0.77 8.76
N ASP A 239 12.81 0.11 9.90
CA ASP A 239 13.26 0.70 11.17
C ASP A 239 14.79 0.89 11.14
N LYS A 240 15.33 1.66 12.08
CA LYS A 240 16.79 1.84 12.28
C LYS A 240 17.53 0.50 12.41
N ASN A 241 16.82 -0.54 12.85
CA ASN A 241 17.30 -1.91 12.98
C ASN A 241 17.13 -2.76 11.71
N ARG A 242 16.73 -2.18 10.58
CA ARG A 242 16.41 -2.86 9.31
C ARG A 242 15.28 -3.90 9.42
N SER A 243 14.53 -3.92 10.51
CA SER A 243 13.41 -4.83 10.71
C SER A 243 12.27 -4.54 9.72
N ARG A 244 11.76 -5.61 9.09
CA ARG A 244 10.49 -5.58 8.34
C ARG A 244 9.35 -5.81 9.31
N GLY A 245 8.45 -4.84 9.42
CA GLY A 245 7.17 -5.04 10.09
C GLY A 245 6.23 -5.78 9.15
N LEU A 246 6.02 -7.07 9.36
CA LEU A 246 5.03 -7.85 8.61
C LEU A 246 3.81 -8.06 9.50
N HIS A 247 2.62 -7.90 8.95
CA HIS A 247 1.35 -8.12 9.62
C HIS A 247 0.58 -9.18 8.84
N LEU A 248 0.57 -10.42 9.32
CA LEU A 248 -0.33 -11.46 8.82
C LEU A 248 -1.63 -11.37 9.60
N ILE A 249 -2.73 -11.20 8.89
CA ILE A 249 -4.05 -10.97 9.48
C ILE A 249 -5.00 -12.03 8.92
N GLN A 250 -5.47 -12.92 9.76
CA GLN A 250 -6.47 -13.94 9.42
C GLN A 250 -7.86 -13.50 9.89
N PHE A 251 -8.88 -13.71 9.06
CA PHE A 251 -10.29 -13.40 9.37
C PHE A 251 -11.11 -14.69 9.44
N ASN A 252 -11.74 -14.97 10.59
CA ASN A 252 -12.59 -16.15 10.74
C ASN A 252 -14.07 -15.86 10.45
N SER A 253 -14.53 -14.64 10.73
CA SER A 253 -15.88 -14.11 10.45
C SER A 253 -15.81 -12.70 9.82
N GLU A 254 -16.95 -12.03 9.60
CA GLU A 254 -17.03 -10.66 9.08
C GLU A 254 -16.64 -9.59 10.13
N GLU A 255 -15.52 -9.82 10.82
CA GLU A 255 -14.98 -8.90 11.81
C GLU A 255 -14.36 -7.64 11.18
N THR A 256 -14.36 -6.58 11.97
CA THR A 256 -13.72 -5.31 11.64
C THR A 256 -12.52 -5.10 12.54
N LEU A 257 -11.32 -5.04 11.96
CA LEU A 257 -10.09 -4.78 12.67
C LEU A 257 -9.75 -3.29 12.69
N LYS A 258 -9.33 -2.79 13.85
CA LYS A 258 -8.92 -1.41 14.08
C LYS A 258 -7.42 -1.26 13.86
N MET A 259 -7.08 -0.31 12.99
CA MET A 259 -5.71 0.09 12.70
C MET A 259 -5.45 1.48 13.29
N GLY A 260 -4.40 1.64 14.07
CA GLY A 260 -4.10 2.93 14.70
C GLY A 260 -2.92 2.91 15.65
N ARG A 261 -2.62 4.06 16.26
CA ARG A 261 -1.60 4.14 17.33
C ARG A 261 -2.17 3.93 18.73
N GLY A 262 -3.48 3.76 18.84
CA GLY A 262 -4.16 3.50 20.11
C GLY A 262 -3.64 2.22 20.75
N HIS A 263 -3.68 2.15 22.07
CA HIS A 263 -3.41 0.91 22.80
C HIS A 263 -4.49 -0.17 22.58
N ASP A 264 -5.66 0.26 22.12
CA ASP A 264 -6.88 -0.48 21.83
C ASP A 264 -7.02 -0.80 20.33
N SER A 265 -5.98 -0.52 19.54
CA SER A 265 -5.92 -0.92 18.13
C SER A 265 -5.46 -2.36 18.00
N ASP A 266 -6.13 -3.13 17.14
CA ASP A 266 -5.78 -4.52 16.84
C ASP A 266 -4.45 -4.60 16.07
N ILE A 267 -4.22 -3.62 15.20
CA ILE A 267 -2.94 -3.40 14.52
C ILE A 267 -2.41 -2.04 14.98
N LYS A 268 -1.38 -2.10 15.84
CA LYS A 268 -0.79 -0.93 16.47
C LYS A 268 0.42 -0.38 15.70
N PHE A 269 0.40 0.91 15.42
CA PHE A 269 1.51 1.65 14.81
C PHE A 269 2.15 2.61 15.81
N ASN A 270 3.48 2.61 15.87
CA ASN A 270 4.25 3.49 16.75
C ASN A 270 4.67 4.79 16.03
N ASP A 271 3.72 5.46 15.39
CA ASP A 271 3.97 6.74 14.71
C ASP A 271 2.95 7.80 15.12
N ILE A 272 3.41 9.02 15.41
CA ILE A 272 2.58 10.12 15.90
C ILE A 272 1.59 10.66 14.86
N SER A 273 1.88 10.47 13.57
CA SER A 273 1.00 10.85 12.47
C SER A 273 -0.13 9.85 12.27
N VAL A 274 -0.06 8.66 12.85
CA VAL A 274 -1.20 7.73 12.83
C VAL A 274 -2.22 8.17 13.89
N SER A 275 -3.52 8.14 13.57
CA SER A 275 -4.58 8.46 14.55
C SER A 275 -4.72 7.33 15.55
N ARG A 276 -5.31 7.59 16.73
CA ARG A 276 -5.54 6.52 17.72
C ARG A 276 -6.40 5.39 17.14
N PHE A 277 -7.44 5.74 16.40
CA PHE A 277 -8.19 4.83 15.53
C PHE A 277 -8.22 5.49 14.14
N HIS A 278 -7.35 5.03 13.25
CA HIS A 278 -7.06 5.70 11.98
C HIS A 278 -7.85 5.08 10.82
N ALA A 279 -7.82 3.75 10.71
CA ALA A 279 -8.53 3.02 9.68
C ALA A 279 -9.13 1.73 10.25
N SER A 280 -10.10 1.17 9.52
CA SER A 280 -10.60 -0.17 9.77
C SER A 280 -10.38 -1.07 8.56
N LEU A 281 -10.04 -2.33 8.83
CA LEU A 281 -9.86 -3.37 7.83
C LEU A 281 -10.90 -4.47 8.05
N THR A 282 -11.61 -4.82 6.98
CA THR A 282 -12.72 -5.79 7.03
C THR A 282 -12.53 -6.84 5.95
N TYR A 283 -13.02 -8.06 6.21
CA TYR A 283 -13.22 -9.06 5.18
C TYR A 283 -14.71 -9.39 5.06
N SER A 284 -15.33 -9.04 3.94
CA SER A 284 -16.74 -9.31 3.67
C SER A 284 -16.97 -9.61 2.20
N SER A 285 -17.93 -10.48 1.89
CA SER A 285 -18.26 -10.85 0.50
C SER A 285 -17.05 -11.28 -0.36
N GLY A 286 -16.04 -11.92 0.25
CA GLY A 286 -14.84 -12.37 -0.46
C GLY A 286 -13.75 -11.32 -0.66
N LYS A 287 -13.91 -10.11 -0.07
CA LYS A 287 -13.07 -8.95 -0.36
C LYS A 287 -12.45 -8.38 0.92
N PHE A 288 -11.20 -7.97 0.84
CA PHE A 288 -10.55 -7.19 1.88
C PHE A 288 -10.80 -5.71 1.62
N VAL A 289 -11.43 -5.02 2.56
CA VAL A 289 -11.82 -3.61 2.39
C VAL A 289 -11.24 -2.78 3.52
N ILE A 290 -10.52 -1.72 3.16
CA ILE A 290 -10.03 -0.70 4.10
C ILE A 290 -10.92 0.53 4.07
N LYS A 291 -11.19 1.10 5.25
CA LYS A 291 -11.96 2.33 5.43
C LYS A 291 -11.20 3.30 6.31
N ASP A 292 -11.20 4.57 5.94
CA ASP A 292 -10.74 5.63 6.82
C ASP A 292 -11.74 5.82 7.97
N ASN A 293 -11.23 6.13 9.16
CA ASN A 293 -12.05 6.44 10.33
C ASN A 293 -11.89 7.91 10.74
N LYS A 294 -12.16 8.83 9.81
CA LYS A 294 -12.01 10.29 9.95
C LYS A 294 -10.65 10.65 10.52
N SER A 295 -9.61 10.07 9.95
CA SER A 295 -8.26 10.28 10.47
C SER A 295 -7.73 11.66 10.08
N LYS A 296 -6.89 12.24 10.96
CA LYS A 296 -6.35 13.59 10.74
C LYS A 296 -5.61 13.74 9.41
N PHE A 297 -4.85 12.71 9.01
CA PHE A 297 -4.01 12.75 7.81
C PHE A 297 -4.49 11.81 6.69
N GLY A 298 -5.71 11.28 6.83
CA GLY A 298 -6.34 10.40 5.86
C GLY A 298 -5.72 9.00 5.75
N THR A 299 -6.55 8.07 5.30
CA THR A 299 -6.13 6.76 4.80
C THR A 299 -6.05 6.82 3.29
N LEU A 300 -4.92 6.41 2.73
CA LEU A 300 -4.66 6.57 1.30
C LEU A 300 -4.21 5.27 0.65
N VAL A 301 -4.46 5.12 -0.64
CA VAL A 301 -3.95 4.02 -1.48
C VAL A 301 -3.19 4.61 -2.66
N GLN A 302 -1.96 4.16 -2.89
CA GLN A 302 -1.14 4.63 -4.00
C GLN A 302 -1.82 4.28 -5.31
N ILE A 303 -1.92 5.26 -6.22
CA ILE A 303 -2.38 4.98 -7.58
C ILE A 303 -1.20 4.57 -8.46
N PRO A 304 -1.43 3.77 -9.51
CA PRO A 304 -0.42 3.53 -10.55
C PRO A 304 0.00 4.85 -11.22
N ASP A 305 1.07 4.79 -12.03
CA ASP A 305 1.67 5.97 -12.69
C ASP A 305 0.66 6.85 -13.43
N SER A 306 -0.42 6.25 -13.95
CA SER A 306 -1.55 6.94 -14.57
C SER A 306 -2.87 6.24 -14.23
N ILE A 307 -3.94 7.02 -14.05
CA ILE A 307 -5.31 6.51 -13.88
C ILE A 307 -6.32 7.38 -14.63
N ASP A 308 -7.30 6.70 -15.24
CA ASP A 308 -8.41 7.37 -15.95
C ASP A 308 -9.36 8.06 -14.96
N ILE A 309 -9.83 9.24 -15.34
CA ILE A 309 -10.81 10.04 -14.60
C ILE A 309 -12.18 9.75 -15.21
N SER A 310 -12.80 8.65 -14.79
CA SER A 310 -14.14 8.24 -15.28
C SER A 310 -15.28 8.73 -14.39
N GLU A 311 -14.99 9.04 -13.13
CA GLU A 311 -15.94 9.48 -12.11
C GLU A 311 -15.28 10.52 -11.20
N THR A 312 -16.01 10.96 -10.16
CA THR A 312 -15.44 11.83 -9.13
C THR A 312 -14.25 11.14 -8.46
N LEU A 313 -13.05 11.69 -8.66
CA LEU A 313 -11.81 11.14 -8.13
C LEU A 313 -11.10 12.17 -7.25
N THR A 314 -10.80 11.79 -6.02
CA THR A 314 -10.04 12.61 -5.08
C THR A 314 -8.69 11.95 -4.79
N ILE A 315 -7.62 12.68 -5.09
CA ILE A 315 -6.24 12.25 -4.92
C ILE A 315 -5.49 13.27 -4.07
N GLN A 316 -4.54 12.79 -3.27
CA GLN A 316 -3.60 13.60 -2.54
C GLN A 316 -2.22 13.50 -3.21
N ALA A 317 -1.59 14.66 -3.46
CA ALA A 317 -0.22 14.81 -3.92
C ALA A 317 0.55 15.65 -2.88
N GLY A 318 1.30 14.96 -2.02
CA GLY A 318 1.90 15.55 -0.83
C GLY A 318 0.85 16.21 0.08
N ARG A 319 0.98 17.53 0.26
CA ARG A 319 0.06 18.36 1.07
C ARG A 319 -1.03 19.07 0.25
N THR A 320 -1.31 18.60 -0.95
CA THR A 320 -2.35 19.13 -1.83
C THR A 320 -3.36 18.04 -2.14
N LEU A 321 -4.63 18.30 -1.85
CA LEU A 321 -5.77 17.50 -2.26
C LEU A 321 -6.22 17.98 -3.64
N ILE A 322 -6.48 17.05 -4.56
CA ILE A 322 -6.89 17.29 -5.94
C ILE A 322 -8.19 16.49 -6.14
N SER A 323 -9.31 17.18 -6.24
CA SER A 323 -10.63 16.61 -6.54
C SER A 323 -10.97 16.88 -8.00
N MET A 324 -11.32 15.85 -8.75
CA MET A 324 -11.62 15.93 -10.17
C MET A 324 -13.00 15.38 -10.45
N ASN A 325 -13.76 16.08 -11.29
CA ASN A 325 -15.08 15.66 -11.73
C ASN A 325 -15.17 15.84 -13.25
N VAL A 326 -15.57 14.78 -13.96
CA VAL A 326 -15.87 14.89 -15.39
C VAL A 326 -17.16 15.68 -15.56
N VAL A 327 -17.11 16.69 -16.41
CA VAL A 327 -18.23 17.53 -16.80
C VAL A 327 -18.51 17.24 -18.28
N ASP A 328 -19.62 16.56 -18.56
CA ASP A 328 -20.07 16.34 -19.92
C ASP A 328 -20.75 17.61 -20.45
N GLY A 329 -20.11 18.27 -21.43
CA GLY A 329 -20.74 19.36 -22.17
C GLY A 329 -21.62 18.81 -23.29
N ILE A 330 -22.93 19.01 -23.22
CA ILE A 330 -23.77 18.96 -24.42
C ILE A 330 -23.47 20.25 -25.19
N SER A 331 -22.72 20.17 -26.28
CA SER A 331 -22.58 21.29 -27.21
C SER A 331 -23.94 21.53 -27.87
N ASN A 332 -24.73 22.47 -27.34
CA ASN A 332 -25.88 22.99 -28.06
C ASN A 332 -25.35 23.76 -29.28
N MET A 333 -25.31 23.11 -30.44
CA MET A 333 -25.18 23.81 -31.71
C MET A 333 -26.41 24.71 -31.88
N VAL A 334 -26.20 26.01 -31.69
CA VAL A 334 -27.11 27.04 -32.20
C VAL A 334 -26.98 26.98 -33.72
N ILE A 335 -28.05 26.52 -34.38
CA ILE A 335 -28.20 26.62 -35.82
C ILE A 335 -28.81 28.01 -36.06
N GLU A 336 -28.04 28.91 -36.67
CA GLU A 336 -28.58 30.11 -37.33
C GLU A 336 -29.24 29.75 -38.67
#